data_AF-A0A947TAQ3-F1
#
_entry.id   AF-A0A947TAQ3-F1
#
_cell.length_a   1.000
_cell.length_b   1.000
_cell.length_c   1.000
_cell.angle_alpha   90.00
_cell.angle_beta   90.00
_cell.angle_gamma   90.00
#
_symmetry.space_group_name_H-M   'P 1'
#
loop_
_entity.id
_entity.type
_entity.pdbx_description
1 polymer ?
#
loop_
_entity_poly.entity_id
_entity_poly.type
_entity_poly.pdbx_seq_one_letter_code
_entity_poly.pdbx_strand_id
1 'polypeptide(L)'
;MANPQSAIAPPITAETVEQHGLSPEEYERVLHALGREPNMVELGIFSVMWSEHCSYKSSRLHLKKLPTEAPWVICGPGENAGVIDIGDGQAAIFKMESHNHPSYIEPYQGAATGVG
;
A
#
# COMPACT_ATOMS: atom_id res chain seq x y z
N MET A 1 -12.11 20.11 36.31
CA MET A 1 -11.85 21.00 35.17
C MET A 1 -12.14 20.20 33.92
N ALA A 2 -13.24 20.50 33.22
CA ALA A 2 -13.62 19.79 32.00
C ALA A 2 -12.69 20.22 30.85
N ASN A 3 -12.17 19.25 30.09
CA ASN A 3 -11.34 19.49 28.92
C ASN A 3 -12.19 20.12 27.80
N PRO A 4 -11.90 21.35 27.32
CA PRO A 4 -12.76 22.08 26.39
C PRO A 4 -12.48 21.76 24.90
N GLN A 5 -11.83 20.64 24.56
CA GLN A 5 -11.57 20.24 23.17
C GLN A 5 -12.11 18.83 22.86
N SER A 6 -13.43 18.66 22.85
CA SER A 6 -14.07 17.64 22.01
C SER A 6 -14.75 18.38 20.87
N ALA A 7 -13.95 18.85 19.91
CA ALA A 7 -14.50 19.26 18.63
C ALA A 7 -15.03 17.97 17.97
N ILE A 8 -16.35 17.86 17.85
CA ILE A 8 -17.00 16.78 17.12
C ILE A 8 -16.45 16.85 15.69
N ALA A 9 -15.56 15.93 15.33
CA ALA A 9 -15.10 15.83 13.95
C ALA A 9 -16.34 15.64 13.06
N PRO A 10 -16.42 16.32 11.91
CA PRO A 10 -17.57 16.17 11.03
C PRO A 10 -17.76 14.69 10.68
N PRO A 11 -19.02 14.20 10.68
CA PRO A 11 -19.30 12.81 10.37
C PRO A 11 -18.81 12.47 8.96
N ILE A 12 -18.34 11.24 8.76
CA ILE A 12 -17.88 10.77 7.45
C ILE A 12 -19.10 10.61 6.53
N THR A 13 -19.16 11.42 5.47
CA THR A 13 -20.23 11.36 4.48
C THR A 13 -19.89 10.42 3.33
N ALA A 14 -20.90 9.93 2.61
CA ALA A 14 -20.69 9.11 1.41
C ALA A 14 -19.82 9.83 0.36
N GLU A 15 -20.01 11.14 0.20
CA GLU A 15 -19.16 11.97 -0.67
C GLU A 15 -17.70 11.97 -0.21
N THR A 16 -17.45 12.05 1.10
CA THR A 16 -16.10 11.99 1.66
C THR A 16 -15.45 10.64 1.40
N VAL A 17 -16.20 9.55 1.53
CA VAL A 17 -15.73 8.18 1.23
C VAL A 17 -15.34 8.04 -0.25
N GLU A 18 -16.18 8.54 -1.15
CA GLU A 18 -15.92 8.52 -2.59
C GLU A 18 -14.68 9.35 -2.97
N GLN A 19 -14.53 10.55 -2.39
CA GLN A 19 -13.34 11.38 -2.57
C GLN A 19 -12.05 10.70 -2.10
N HIS A 20 -12.15 9.80 -1.12
CA HIS A 20 -11.04 8.96 -0.66
C HIS A 20 -10.82 7.70 -1.51
N GLY A 21 -11.54 7.54 -2.62
CA GLY A 21 -11.34 6.45 -3.57
C GLY A 21 -11.74 5.07 -3.05
N LEU A 22 -12.56 5.02 -2.00
CA LEU A 22 -13.12 3.78 -1.45
C LEU A 22 -14.48 3.49 -2.10
N SER A 23 -14.69 2.25 -2.52
CA SER A 23 -16.03 1.82 -2.93
C SER A 23 -16.97 1.71 -1.70
N PRO A 24 -18.30 1.72 -1.89
CA PRO A 24 -19.23 1.47 -0.80
C PRO A 24 -18.96 0.15 -0.06
N GLU A 25 -18.59 -0.91 -0.79
CA GLU A 25 -18.25 -2.20 -0.19
C GLU A 25 -16.94 -2.17 0.61
N GLU A 26 -15.95 -1.40 0.15
CA GLU A 26 -14.71 -1.18 0.91
C GLU A 26 -14.99 -0.41 2.19
N TYR A 27 -15.86 0.60 2.15
CA TYR A 27 -16.24 1.36 3.35
C TYR A 27 -17.00 0.50 4.38
N GLU A 28 -17.94 -0.34 3.94
CA GLU A 28 -18.61 -1.31 4.83
C GLU A 28 -17.61 -2.25 5.52
N ARG A 29 -16.56 -2.67 4.81
CA ARG A 29 -15.49 -3.47 5.41
C ARG A 29 -14.67 -2.68 6.43
N VAL A 30 -14.48 -1.38 6.24
CA VAL A 30 -13.85 -0.49 7.23
C VAL A 30 -14.71 -0.41 8.49
N LEU A 31 -16.03 -0.18 8.35
CA LEU A 31 -16.95 -0.15 9.48
C LEU A 31 -16.94 -1.47 10.26
N HIS A 32 -16.98 -2.60 9.54
CA HIS A 32 -16.91 -3.92 10.16
C HIS A 32 -15.57 -4.17 10.88
N ALA A 33 -14.44 -3.74 10.29
CA ALA A 33 -13.13 -3.92 10.89
C ALA A 33 -12.92 -3.07 12.15
N LEU A 34 -13.47 -1.85 12.18
CA LEU A 34 -13.35 -0.94 13.32
C LEU A 34 -14.44 -1.12 14.38
N GLY A 35 -15.60 -1.67 14.00
CA GLY A 35 -16.79 -1.74 14.87
C GLY A 35 -17.44 -0.37 15.16
N ARG A 36 -17.03 0.68 14.45
CA ARG A 36 -17.52 2.05 14.55
C ARG A 36 -17.16 2.83 13.28
N GLU A 37 -17.69 4.05 13.16
CA GLU A 37 -17.26 4.96 12.10
C GLU A 37 -15.79 5.39 12.28
N PRO A 38 -14.99 5.42 11.20
CA PRO A 38 -13.65 5.97 11.23
C PRO A 38 -13.70 7.48 11.39
N ASN A 39 -12.68 8.07 12.02
CA ASN A 39 -12.42 9.51 11.87
C ASN A 39 -11.69 9.80 10.54
N MET A 40 -11.50 11.08 10.20
CA MET A 40 -10.85 11.47 8.94
C MET A 40 -9.44 10.90 8.76
N VAL A 41 -8.66 10.80 9.84
CA VAL A 41 -7.29 10.26 9.78
C VAL A 41 -7.33 8.76 9.49
N GLU A 42 -8.21 8.04 10.18
CA GLU A 42 -8.40 6.59 9.96
C GLU A 42 -8.89 6.31 8.54
N LEU A 43 -9.85 7.10 8.04
CA LEU A 43 -10.34 7.00 6.67
C LEU A 43 -9.21 7.21 5.64
N GLY A 44 -8.36 8.24 5.85
CA GLY A 44 -7.21 8.50 5.01
C GLY A 44 -6.19 7.34 5.01
N ILE A 45 -5.97 6.70 6.15
CA ILE A 45 -5.11 5.51 6.24
C ILE A 45 -5.70 4.36 5.41
N PHE A 46 -7.00 4.06 5.57
CA PHE A 46 -7.65 3.00 4.78
C PHE A 46 -7.61 3.30 3.28
N SER A 47 -7.86 4.56 2.89
CA SER A 47 -7.80 5.02 1.51
C SER A 47 -6.47 4.69 0.83
N VAL A 48 -5.35 5.08 1.44
CA VAL A 48 -4.01 4.85 0.87
C VAL A 48 -3.64 3.37 0.94
N MET A 49 -3.82 2.72 2.09
CA MET A 49 -3.39 1.33 2.30
C MET A 49 -4.18 0.33 1.45
N TRP A 50 -5.42 0.64 1.06
CA TRP A 50 -6.25 -0.21 0.19
C TRP A 50 -6.30 0.27 -1.27
N SER A 51 -5.50 1.26 -1.63
CA SER A 51 -5.25 1.62 -3.01
C SER A 51 -4.58 0.47 -3.78
N GLU A 52 -4.76 0.40 -5.09
CA GLU A 52 -4.10 -0.65 -5.90
C GLU A 52 -2.58 -0.63 -5.75
N HIS A 53 -1.99 0.55 -5.60
CA HIS A 53 -0.55 0.74 -5.45
C HIS A 53 0.00 0.04 -4.20
N CYS A 54 -0.71 0.09 -3.07
CA CYS A 54 -0.27 -0.54 -1.83
C CYS A 54 -0.76 -1.98 -1.68
N SER A 55 -2.01 -2.27 -2.09
CA SER A 55 -2.64 -3.55 -1.77
C SER A 55 -2.52 -4.59 -2.89
N TYR A 56 -2.15 -4.18 -4.10
CA TYR A 56 -2.14 -5.04 -5.29
C TYR A 56 -3.48 -5.78 -5.47
N LYS A 57 -4.61 -5.13 -5.18
CA LYS A 57 -5.91 -5.81 -5.03
C LYS A 57 -6.36 -6.51 -6.32
N SER A 58 -6.06 -5.95 -7.47
CA SER A 58 -6.31 -6.57 -8.77
C SER A 58 -5.21 -7.56 -9.18
N SER A 59 -3.95 -7.19 -8.96
CA SER A 59 -2.79 -7.90 -9.52
C SER A 59 -2.33 -9.11 -8.70
N ARG A 60 -2.53 -9.11 -7.38
CA ARG A 60 -2.07 -10.17 -6.46
C ARG A 60 -2.58 -11.57 -6.83
N LEU A 61 -3.81 -11.68 -7.35
CA LEU A 61 -4.36 -12.96 -7.81
C LEU A 61 -3.53 -13.57 -8.97
N HIS A 62 -3.04 -12.71 -9.87
CA HIS A 62 -2.26 -13.14 -11.02
C HIS A 62 -0.82 -13.44 -10.62
N LEU A 63 -0.22 -12.61 -9.76
CA LEU A 63 1.16 -12.77 -9.30
C LEU A 63 1.40 -14.08 -8.53
N LYS A 64 0.39 -14.57 -7.80
CA LYS A 64 0.45 -15.87 -7.11
C LYS A 64 0.68 -17.08 -8.01
N LYS A 65 0.49 -16.94 -9.33
CA LYS A 65 0.69 -18.02 -10.30
C LYS A 65 2.15 -18.18 -10.73
N LEU A 66 3.01 -17.21 -10.40
CA LEU A 66 4.41 -17.23 -10.79
C LEU A 66 5.20 -18.22 -9.91
N PRO A 67 6.21 -18.90 -10.46
CA PRO A 67 7.10 -19.75 -9.67
C PRO A 67 7.94 -18.88 -8.73
N THR A 68 7.97 -19.25 -7.45
CA THR A 68 8.63 -18.47 -6.39
C THR A 68 9.60 -19.28 -5.54
N GLU A 69 9.69 -20.59 -5.78
CA GLU A 69 10.51 -21.52 -5.02
C GLU A 69 11.55 -22.18 -5.93
N ALA A 70 12.79 -22.21 -5.47
CA ALA A 70 13.87 -23.01 -6.03
C ALA A 70 14.98 -23.19 -4.97
N PRO A 71 15.89 -24.18 -5.12
CA PRO A 71 16.94 -24.44 -4.12
C PRO A 71 17.87 -23.26 -3.84
N TRP A 72 18.04 -22.35 -4.80
CA TRP A 72 18.87 -21.15 -4.70
C TRP A 72 18.10 -19.91 -4.24
N VAL A 73 16.79 -20.01 -3.97
CA VAL A 73 16.00 -18.90 -3.43
C VAL A 73 16.16 -18.89 -1.91
N ILE A 74 16.90 -17.90 -1.41
CA ILE A 74 17.06 -17.69 0.04
C ILE A 74 15.82 -16.98 0.59
N CYS A 75 15.32 -15.96 -0.13
CA CYS A 75 14.10 -15.23 0.20
C CYS A 75 13.32 -14.89 -1.07
N GLY A 76 12.10 -15.44 -1.18
CA GLY A 76 11.15 -15.13 -2.25
C GLY A 76 10.30 -13.88 -1.98
N PRO A 77 9.17 -13.71 -2.68
CA PRO A 77 8.28 -12.57 -2.47
C PRO A 77 7.69 -12.53 -1.05
N GLY A 78 7.67 -11.35 -0.44
CA GLY A 78 7.13 -11.10 0.91
C GLY A 78 7.89 -10.01 1.66
N GLU A 79 9.20 -9.98 1.44
CA GLU A 79 10.11 -8.95 1.98
C GLU A 79 10.35 -7.82 0.98
N ASN A 80 11.10 -6.80 1.41
CA ASN A 80 11.43 -5.63 0.59
C ASN A 80 12.28 -5.93 -0.65
N ALA A 81 12.94 -7.08 -0.75
CA ALA A 81 13.69 -7.51 -1.93
C ALA A 81 13.82 -9.05 -1.99
N GLY A 82 14.05 -9.58 -3.18
CA GLY A 82 14.37 -11.01 -3.36
C GLY A 82 15.85 -11.28 -3.10
N VAL A 83 16.15 -12.46 -2.56
CA VAL A 83 17.52 -12.88 -2.22
C VAL A 83 17.82 -14.25 -2.85
N ILE A 84 18.90 -14.30 -3.63
CA ILE A 84 19.31 -15.50 -4.39
C ILE A 84 20.74 -15.89 -3.99
N ASP A 85 20.94 -17.17 -3.71
CA ASP A 85 22.29 -17.77 -3.54
C ASP A 85 23.00 -17.82 -4.89
N ILE A 86 24.23 -17.31 -4.93
CA ILE A 86 25.08 -17.32 -6.14
C ILE A 86 26.34 -18.18 -5.97
N GLY A 87 26.44 -18.94 -4.87
CA GLY A 87 27.59 -19.77 -4.54
C GLY A 87 28.64 -19.03 -3.70
N ASP A 88 29.70 -19.76 -3.31
CA ASP A 88 30.85 -19.25 -2.55
C ASP A 88 30.48 -18.52 -1.24
N GLY A 89 29.33 -18.85 -0.64
CA GLY A 89 28.81 -18.18 0.55
C GLY A 89 28.34 -16.75 0.30
N GLN A 90 28.01 -16.41 -0.96
CA GLN A 90 27.54 -15.09 -1.39
C GLN A 90 26.07 -15.13 -1.82
N ALA A 91 25.41 -13.98 -1.75
CA ALA A 91 24.04 -13.81 -2.20
C ALA A 91 23.87 -12.52 -3.02
N ALA A 92 22.99 -12.57 -4.01
CA ALA A 92 22.52 -11.40 -4.75
C ALA A 92 21.16 -10.95 -4.21
N ILE A 93 21.05 -9.65 -3.91
CA ILE A 93 19.83 -9.01 -3.42
C ILE A 93 19.40 -7.98 -4.44
N PHE A 94 18.17 -8.08 -4.95
CA PHE A 94 17.68 -7.14 -5.94
C PHE A 94 16.15 -7.02 -5.93
N LYS A 95 15.69 -5.85 -6.37
CA LYS A 95 14.29 -5.52 -6.63
C LYS A 95 14.23 -4.54 -7.80
N MET A 96 13.09 -4.52 -8.47
CA MET A 96 12.76 -3.51 -9.46
C MET A 96 11.51 -2.76 -8.99
N GLU A 97 11.57 -1.44 -9.04
CA GLU A 97 10.46 -0.54 -8.73
C GLU A 97 10.17 0.38 -9.91
N SER A 98 9.05 1.10 -9.86
CA SER A 98 8.66 2.06 -10.88
C SER A 98 8.14 3.34 -10.24
N HIS A 99 8.51 4.49 -10.80
CA HIS A 99 8.08 5.80 -10.32
C HIS A 99 7.38 6.59 -11.45
N ASN A 100 6.47 5.90 -12.14
CA ASN A 100 5.94 6.32 -13.44
C ASN A 100 5.15 7.63 -13.38
N HIS A 101 4.13 7.70 -12.52
CA HIS A 101 3.25 8.87 -12.45
C HIS A 101 3.99 10.13 -11.98
N PRO A 102 4.84 10.10 -10.93
CA PRO A 102 5.65 11.26 -10.57
C PRO A 102 6.61 11.68 -11.68
N SER A 103 7.30 10.73 -12.33
CA SER A 103 8.23 11.02 -13.43
C SER A 103 7.55 11.59 -14.68
N TYR A 104 6.28 11.29 -14.90
CA TYR A 104 5.48 11.91 -15.97
C TYR A 104 5.23 13.40 -15.72
N ILE A 105 4.99 13.79 -14.45
CA ILE A 105 4.70 15.17 -14.05
C ILE A 105 5.98 15.99 -13.91
N GLU A 106 6.98 15.44 -13.22
CA GLU A 106 8.27 16.08 -13.00
C GLU A 106 9.38 15.03 -13.20
N PRO A 107 10.07 15.04 -14.36
CA PRO A 107 10.97 13.96 -14.72
C PRO A 107 12.20 13.81 -13.83
N TYR A 108 12.77 14.92 -13.36
CA TYR A 108 14.07 14.89 -12.67
C TYR A 108 13.92 14.33 -11.25
N GLN A 109 13.08 14.95 -10.43
CA GLN A 109 12.73 14.52 -9.09
C GLN A 109 11.96 13.21 -9.10
N GLY A 110 11.08 12.99 -10.08
CA GLY A 110 10.36 11.73 -10.23
C GLY A 110 11.31 10.54 -10.43
N ALA A 111 12.32 10.68 -11.29
CA ALA A 111 13.35 9.66 -11.48
C ALA A 111 14.29 9.57 -10.27
N ALA A 112 14.74 10.71 -9.71
CA ALA A 112 15.66 10.73 -8.59
C ALA A 112 15.08 10.05 -7.34
N THR A 113 13.80 10.28 -7.04
CA THR A 113 13.11 9.60 -5.93
C THR A 113 12.80 8.14 -6.20
N GLY A 114 12.73 7.71 -7.46
CA GLY A 114 12.64 6.29 -7.81
C GLY A 114 13.96 5.52 -7.69
N VAL A 115 15.09 6.22 -7.60
CA VAL A 115 16.43 5.62 -7.38
C VAL A 115 16.74 5.46 -5.89
N GLY A 116 16.25 6.37 -5.05
CA GLY A 116 16.48 6.37 -3.60
C GLY A 116 15.73 5.26 -2.89
#